data_AF-A0A957YYB7-F1
#
_entry.id   AF-A0A957YYB7-F1
#
_cell.length_a   1.000
_cell.length_b   1.000
_cell.length_c   1.000
_cell.angle_alpha   90.00
_cell.angle_beta   90.00
_cell.angle_gamma   90.00
#
_symmetry.space_group_name_H-M   'P 1'
#
loop_
_entity.id
_entity.type
_entity.pdbx_description
1 polymer ?
#
loop_
_entity_poly.entity_id
_entity_poly.type
_entity_poly.pdbx_seq_one_letter_code
_entity_poly.pdbx_strand_id
1 'polypeptide(L)'
;RVATSHAAAPDAIYDATLIVGATNVPDVLDIGRVQPGTLLVDDSAPHCFDVQQAIQRLETQEDILFTEGGVLELPEPIHYHVHAARALEPMLKDTRLFKETEATGCVFSSLLTARFPELPPTVGLVNPHAGADHYAKLQELGIRAAALHCRDYHLPKRVIRSFRYRFGGK
;
A
#
# COMPACT_ATOMS: atom_id res chain seq x y z
N ARG A 1 -12.53 -10.15 -12.29
CA ARG A 1 -11.99 -11.06 -13.34
C ARG A 1 -10.69 -11.65 -12.80
N VAL A 2 -10.37 -12.90 -13.08
CA VAL A 2 -9.09 -13.53 -12.67
C VAL A 2 -8.31 -13.84 -13.95
N ALA A 3 -7.06 -13.41 -14.02
CA ALA A 3 -6.17 -13.64 -15.15
C ALA A 3 -4.79 -14.09 -14.64
N THR A 4 -4.17 -15.04 -15.33
CA THR A 4 -2.84 -15.55 -14.98
C THR A 4 -1.77 -14.64 -15.56
N SER A 5 -0.82 -14.21 -14.72
CA SER A 5 0.36 -13.46 -15.13
C SER A 5 1.61 -14.35 -15.08
N HIS A 6 2.57 -14.07 -15.94
CA HIS A 6 3.92 -14.61 -15.85
C HIS A 6 4.90 -13.47 -15.54
N ALA A 7 5.46 -12.82 -16.57
CA ALA A 7 6.42 -11.73 -16.42
C ALA A 7 5.79 -10.32 -16.47
N ALA A 8 4.57 -10.19 -17.01
CA ALA A 8 3.92 -8.89 -17.23
C ALA A 8 2.42 -8.99 -16.94
N ALA A 9 1.82 -7.87 -16.52
CA ALA A 9 0.38 -7.76 -16.28
C ALA A 9 -0.42 -8.17 -17.54
N PRO A 10 -1.41 -9.08 -17.42
CA PRO A 10 -2.31 -9.42 -18.51
C PRO A 10 -3.09 -8.21 -19.03
N ASP A 11 -3.37 -8.16 -20.33
CA ASP A 11 -4.05 -7.03 -20.97
C ASP A 11 -5.38 -6.66 -20.28
N ALA A 12 -6.11 -7.65 -19.79
CA ALA A 12 -7.38 -7.46 -19.09
C ALA A 12 -7.27 -6.64 -17.79
N ILE A 13 -6.08 -6.51 -17.19
CA ILE A 13 -5.85 -5.65 -16.01
C ILE A 13 -5.98 -4.18 -16.39
N TYR A 14 -5.59 -3.79 -17.60
CA TYR A 14 -5.61 -2.39 -18.04
C TYR A 14 -7.02 -1.85 -18.26
N ASP A 15 -8.05 -2.69 -18.27
CA ASP A 15 -9.45 -2.23 -18.29
C ASP A 15 -9.95 -1.80 -16.89
N ALA A 16 -9.19 -2.05 -15.83
CA ALA A 16 -9.61 -1.81 -14.45
C ALA A 16 -9.41 -0.35 -14.02
N THR A 17 -10.32 0.16 -13.20
CA THR A 17 -10.21 1.49 -12.55
C THR A 17 -9.67 1.40 -11.11
N LEU A 18 -9.48 0.19 -10.59
CA LEU A 18 -8.76 -0.10 -9.36
C LEU A 18 -7.84 -1.30 -9.62
N ILE A 19 -6.55 -1.10 -9.40
CA ILE A 19 -5.54 -2.15 -9.52
C ILE A 19 -4.83 -2.27 -8.17
N VAL A 20 -4.81 -3.48 -7.62
CA VAL A 20 -4.07 -3.81 -6.40
C VAL A 20 -2.91 -4.71 -6.77
N GLY A 21 -1.69 -4.20 -6.62
CA GLY A 21 -0.45 -4.94 -6.77
C GLY A 21 -0.05 -5.57 -5.42
N ALA A 22 0.31 -6.85 -5.44
CA ALA A 22 0.84 -7.57 -4.28
C ALA A 22 1.79 -8.67 -4.78
N THR A 23 2.82 -8.25 -5.49
CA THR A 23 3.75 -9.15 -6.20
C THR A 23 5.13 -9.10 -5.57
N ASN A 24 5.97 -10.08 -5.91
CA ASN A 24 7.39 -10.10 -5.53
C ASN A 24 8.32 -9.81 -6.73
N VAL A 25 7.77 -9.28 -7.83
CA VAL A 25 8.51 -8.97 -9.07
C VAL A 25 8.34 -7.48 -9.38
N PRO A 26 9.43 -6.74 -9.64
CA PRO A 26 9.33 -5.33 -9.98
C PRO A 26 8.71 -5.10 -11.36
N ASP A 27 8.14 -3.91 -11.58
CA ASP A 27 7.80 -3.37 -12.91
C ASP A 27 6.89 -4.26 -13.78
N VAL A 28 5.99 -5.01 -13.15
CA VAL A 28 4.99 -5.88 -13.82
C VAL A 28 3.90 -5.06 -14.51
N LEU A 29 3.57 -3.87 -13.98
CA LEU A 29 2.52 -2.99 -14.47
C LEU A 29 3.12 -1.78 -15.22
N ASP A 30 2.92 -1.75 -16.53
CA ASP A 30 3.24 -0.57 -17.36
C ASP A 30 2.26 0.59 -17.10
N ILE A 31 2.74 1.67 -16.45
CA ILE A 31 1.96 2.87 -16.16
C ILE A 31 1.46 3.57 -17.42
N GLY A 32 2.17 3.47 -18.55
CA GLY A 32 1.76 4.08 -19.82
C GLY A 32 0.45 3.52 -20.38
N ARG A 33 0.09 2.29 -19.97
CA ARG A 33 -1.12 1.59 -20.45
C ARG A 33 -2.31 1.70 -19.50
N VAL A 34 -2.10 2.18 -18.27
CA VAL A 34 -3.16 2.36 -17.27
C VAL A 34 -4.18 3.39 -17.75
N GLN A 35 -5.47 3.11 -17.60
CA GLN A 35 -6.53 4.03 -18.03
C GLN A 35 -6.60 5.28 -17.14
N PRO A 36 -6.94 6.45 -17.71
CA PRO A 36 -7.37 7.59 -16.92
C PRO A 36 -8.52 7.22 -15.98
N GLY A 37 -8.49 7.75 -14.76
CA GLY A 37 -9.44 7.43 -13.69
C GLY A 37 -9.08 6.18 -12.87
N THR A 38 -7.86 5.67 -12.99
CA THR A 38 -7.42 4.48 -12.24
C THR A 38 -6.77 4.84 -10.91
N LEU A 39 -7.12 4.11 -9.84
CA LEU A 39 -6.40 4.07 -8.57
C LEU A 39 -5.51 2.83 -8.51
N LEU A 40 -4.23 3.03 -8.25
CA LEU A 40 -3.24 1.98 -8.00
C LEU A 40 -2.98 1.85 -6.50
N VAL A 41 -3.01 0.65 -5.96
CA VAL A 41 -2.62 0.34 -4.57
C VAL A 41 -1.54 -0.73 -4.64
N ASP A 42 -0.34 -0.44 -4.16
CA ASP A 42 0.80 -1.35 -4.32
C ASP A 42 1.34 -1.83 -2.97
N ASP A 43 1.08 -3.09 -2.64
CA ASP A 43 1.60 -3.82 -1.48
C ASP A 43 2.81 -4.70 -1.88
N SER A 44 3.45 -4.40 -3.01
CA SER A 44 4.60 -5.16 -3.53
C SER A 44 5.91 -4.65 -2.94
N ALA A 45 6.85 -5.57 -2.71
CA ALA A 45 8.22 -5.23 -2.35
C ALA A 45 9.18 -6.08 -3.22
N PRO A 46 9.87 -5.50 -4.23
CA PRO A 46 9.82 -4.10 -4.69
C PRO A 46 8.50 -3.73 -5.42
N HIS A 47 8.29 -2.43 -5.72
CA HIS A 47 7.08 -1.94 -6.37
C HIS A 47 6.77 -2.62 -7.70
N CYS A 48 5.48 -2.85 -7.96
CA CYS A 48 5.04 -3.49 -9.21
C CYS A 48 5.01 -2.54 -10.43
N PHE A 49 5.38 -1.27 -10.26
CA PHE A 49 5.45 -0.28 -11.34
C PHE A 49 6.58 0.74 -11.10
N ASP A 50 6.96 1.45 -12.17
CA ASP A 50 7.92 2.56 -12.08
C ASP A 50 7.28 3.77 -11.36
N VAL A 51 7.68 3.96 -10.11
CA VAL A 51 7.20 5.06 -9.25
C VAL A 51 7.48 6.44 -9.86
N GLN A 52 8.63 6.63 -10.52
CA GLN A 52 8.97 7.93 -11.12
C GLN A 52 8.06 8.22 -12.31
N GLN A 53 7.77 7.21 -13.12
CA GLN A 53 6.81 7.34 -14.21
C GLN A 53 5.39 7.67 -13.69
N ALA A 54 4.96 7.05 -12.60
CA ALA A 54 3.67 7.32 -11.97
C ALA A 54 3.59 8.75 -11.40
N ILE A 55 4.64 9.22 -10.72
CA ILE A 55 4.75 10.59 -10.23
C ILE A 55 4.66 11.58 -11.40
N GLN A 56 5.46 11.37 -12.45
CA GLN A 56 5.45 12.23 -13.63
C GLN A 56 4.07 12.31 -14.27
N ARG A 57 3.37 11.17 -14.39
CA ARG A 57 2.01 11.12 -14.94
C ARG A 57 1.00 11.86 -14.04
N LEU A 58 1.08 11.66 -12.73
CA LEU A 58 0.24 12.39 -11.77
C LEU A 58 0.44 13.90 -11.90
N GLU A 59 1.68 14.37 -12.00
CA GLU A 59 2.01 15.80 -12.08
C GLU A 59 1.62 16.45 -13.41
N THR A 60 1.66 15.68 -14.51
CA THR A 60 1.41 16.21 -15.86
C THR A 60 -0.03 16.03 -16.33
N GLN A 61 -0.70 14.94 -15.94
CA GLN A 61 -2.03 14.55 -16.45
C GLN A 61 -3.10 14.55 -15.35
N GLU A 62 -2.71 14.41 -14.08
CA GLU A 62 -3.61 14.29 -12.91
C GLU A 62 -4.73 13.27 -13.12
N ASP A 63 -4.45 12.20 -13.86
CA ASP A 63 -5.45 11.26 -14.35
C ASP A 63 -5.35 9.86 -13.74
N ILE A 64 -4.36 9.62 -12.89
CA ILE A 64 -4.24 8.41 -12.06
C ILE A 64 -3.99 8.82 -10.61
N LEU A 65 -4.30 7.93 -9.67
CA LEU A 65 -3.80 7.99 -8.29
C LEU A 65 -3.02 6.71 -8.00
N PHE A 66 -2.06 6.80 -7.09
CA PHE A 66 -1.31 5.65 -6.59
C PHE A 66 -1.03 5.78 -5.09
N THR A 67 -0.84 4.66 -4.42
CA THR A 67 -0.47 4.63 -3.00
C THR A 67 0.21 3.32 -2.62
N GLU A 68 0.99 3.33 -1.54
CA GLU A 68 1.39 2.13 -0.80
C GLU A 68 0.14 1.39 -0.33
N GLY A 69 0.13 0.08 -0.57
CA GLY A 69 -0.71 -0.88 0.12
C GLY A 69 -0.11 -1.25 1.48
N GLY A 70 -0.95 -1.78 2.36
CA GLY A 70 -0.45 -2.33 3.62
C GLY A 70 0.11 -1.32 4.63
N VAL A 71 -0.02 0.00 4.43
CA VAL A 71 0.41 1.01 5.42
C VAL A 71 -0.77 1.52 6.25
N LEU A 72 -0.64 1.39 7.56
CA LEU A 72 -1.61 1.82 8.56
C LEU A 72 -1.19 3.17 9.15
N GLU A 73 -2.18 3.99 9.50
CA GLU A 73 -1.99 5.13 10.37
C GLU A 73 -2.66 4.89 11.72
N LEU A 74 -1.84 5.07 12.75
CA LEU A 74 -2.10 4.85 14.15
C LEU A 74 -2.60 6.15 14.81
N PRO A 75 -3.46 6.05 15.83
CA PRO A 75 -3.95 7.23 16.55
C PRO A 75 -2.85 7.92 17.37
N GLU A 76 -1.84 7.17 17.79
CA GLU A 76 -0.73 7.61 18.61
C GLU A 76 0.60 7.11 18.02
N PRO A 77 1.71 7.86 18.19
CA PRO A 77 3.01 7.45 17.69
C PRO A 77 3.53 6.19 18.38
N ILE A 78 4.19 5.32 17.62
CA ILE A 78 4.94 4.19 18.16
C ILE A 78 6.42 4.54 18.19
N HIS A 79 7.00 4.46 19.39
CA HIS A 79 8.44 4.52 19.58
C HIS A 79 8.99 3.11 19.66
N TYR A 80 9.95 2.78 18.79
CA TYR A 80 10.60 1.48 18.79
C TYR A 80 12.12 1.63 18.79
N HIS A 81 12.79 0.71 19.47
CA HIS A 81 14.24 0.59 19.49
C HIS A 81 14.63 -0.64 18.68
N VAL A 82 15.37 -0.42 17.57
CA VAL A 82 15.92 -1.52 16.79
C VAL A 82 17.32 -1.82 17.27
N HIS A 83 17.52 -3.03 17.81
CA HIS A 83 18.85 -3.57 18.06
C HIS A 83 19.29 -4.37 16.84
N ALA A 84 20.15 -3.78 16.01
CA ALA A 84 20.73 -4.47 14.86
C ALA A 84 22.25 -4.58 14.98
N ALA A 85 22.81 -5.61 14.35
CA ALA A 85 24.25 -5.70 14.17
C ALA A 85 24.74 -4.52 13.31
N ARG A 86 25.96 -4.02 13.59
CA ARG A 86 26.56 -2.88 12.87
C ARG A 86 26.54 -3.03 11.34
N ALA A 87 26.63 -4.26 10.83
CA ALA A 87 26.57 -4.57 9.41
C ALA A 87 25.20 -4.25 8.76
N LEU A 88 24.12 -4.17 9.54
CA LEU A 88 22.76 -3.88 9.09
C LEU A 88 22.40 -2.39 9.23
N GLU A 89 23.27 -1.55 9.80
CA GLU A 89 23.05 -0.10 9.91
C GLU A 89 22.67 0.59 8.60
N PRO A 90 23.23 0.24 7.42
CA PRO A 90 22.81 0.83 6.16
C PRO A 90 21.34 0.52 5.81
N MET A 91 20.88 -0.70 6.08
CA MET A 91 19.50 -1.13 5.83
C MET A 91 18.51 -0.48 6.81
N LEU A 92 18.97 -0.07 7.99
CA LEU A 92 18.15 0.66 8.96
C LEU A 92 17.91 2.12 8.57
N LYS A 93 18.68 2.70 7.65
CA LYS A 93 18.40 4.09 7.21
C LYS A 93 17.10 4.18 6.41
N ASP A 94 16.72 3.10 5.73
CA ASP A 94 15.44 2.99 5.02
C ASP A 94 14.24 2.80 5.96
N THR A 95 14.42 2.48 7.25
CA THR A 95 13.27 2.34 8.16
C THR A 95 12.63 3.67 8.56
N ARG A 96 13.20 4.81 8.13
CA ARG A 96 12.63 6.15 8.30
C ARG A 96 11.58 6.53 7.24
N LEU A 97 11.21 5.60 6.36
CA LEU A 97 10.22 5.82 5.31
C LEU A 97 8.81 6.08 5.85
N PHE A 98 8.52 5.69 7.09
CA PHE A 98 7.21 5.87 7.72
C PHE A 98 7.27 6.92 8.82
N LYS A 99 6.17 7.67 8.99
CA LYS A 99 5.98 8.54 10.16
C LYS A 99 5.92 7.70 11.44
N GLU A 100 6.16 8.32 12.59
CA GLU A 100 5.99 7.64 13.88
C GLU A 100 4.55 7.16 14.13
N THR A 101 3.58 7.75 13.44
CA THR A 101 2.17 7.34 13.43
C THR A 101 1.84 6.34 12.33
N GLU A 102 2.82 5.81 11.60
CA GLU A 102 2.61 4.87 10.51
C GLU A 102 3.33 3.55 10.79
N ALA A 103 2.69 2.46 10.38
CA ALA A 103 3.25 1.11 10.49
C ALA A 103 2.79 0.26 9.31
N THR A 104 3.63 -0.68 8.88
CA THR A 104 3.21 -1.69 7.91
C THR A 104 2.29 -2.70 8.59
N GLY A 105 1.24 -3.12 7.89
CA GLY A 105 0.24 -4.06 8.35
C GLY A 105 0.84 -5.42 8.65
N CYS A 106 1.88 -5.83 7.92
CA CYS A 106 2.59 -7.09 8.18
C CYS A 106 3.27 -7.08 9.56
N VAL A 107 3.97 -5.99 9.92
CA VAL A 107 4.59 -5.85 11.25
C VAL A 107 3.51 -5.69 12.32
N PHE A 108 2.51 -4.84 12.07
CA PHE A 108 1.46 -4.55 13.03
C PHE A 108 0.56 -5.76 13.34
N SER A 109 0.34 -6.66 12.36
CA SER A 109 -0.45 -7.89 12.55
C SER A 109 0.11 -8.79 13.65
N SER A 110 1.43 -8.83 13.83
CA SER A 110 2.08 -9.60 14.89
C SER A 110 1.81 -9.00 16.27
N LEU A 111 1.73 -7.67 16.37
CA LEU A 111 1.36 -6.98 17.62
C LEU A 111 -0.09 -7.25 17.97
N LEU A 112 -0.99 -7.23 16.99
CA LEU A 112 -2.40 -7.57 17.18
C LEU A 112 -2.55 -9.00 17.71
N THR A 113 -1.90 -9.96 17.06
CA THR A 113 -1.92 -11.38 17.48
C THR A 113 -1.38 -11.55 18.89
N ALA A 114 -0.29 -10.86 19.24
CA ALA A 114 0.30 -10.95 20.58
C ALA A 114 -0.58 -10.35 21.68
N ARG A 115 -1.36 -9.31 21.35
CA ARG A 115 -2.16 -8.55 22.32
C ARG A 115 -3.59 -9.04 22.47
N PHE A 116 -4.17 -9.60 21.42
CA PHE A 116 -5.57 -9.99 21.32
C PHE A 116 -5.67 -11.49 21.00
N PRO A 117 -5.89 -12.36 22.00
CA PRO A 117 -5.93 -13.81 21.82
C PRO A 117 -7.00 -14.29 20.82
N GLU A 118 -8.04 -13.48 20.59
CA GLU A 118 -9.08 -13.75 19.61
C GLU A 118 -8.62 -13.56 18.15
N LEU A 119 -7.46 -12.93 17.92
CA LEU A 119 -6.88 -12.71 16.61
C LEU A 119 -5.75 -13.72 16.36
N PRO A 120 -6.00 -14.81 15.61
CA PRO A 120 -4.98 -15.81 15.37
C PRO A 120 -3.91 -15.30 14.38
N PRO A 121 -2.66 -15.80 14.47
CA PRO A 121 -1.65 -15.50 13.47
C PRO A 121 -2.09 -16.00 12.09
N THR A 122 -1.75 -15.25 11.05
CA THR A 122 -1.93 -15.73 9.67
C THR A 122 -0.80 -16.70 9.32
N VAL A 123 -1.16 -17.96 9.05
CA VAL A 123 -0.21 -18.98 8.58
C VAL A 123 -0.73 -19.55 7.26
N GLY A 124 0.08 -19.44 6.20
CA GLY A 124 -0.34 -19.81 4.85
C GLY A 124 -1.24 -18.75 4.21
N LEU A 125 -2.24 -19.18 3.44
CA LEU A 125 -3.18 -18.27 2.79
C LEU A 125 -4.10 -17.59 3.82
N VAL A 126 -4.37 -16.31 3.60
CA VAL A 126 -5.26 -15.53 4.45
C VAL A 126 -6.66 -16.14 4.46
N ASN A 127 -7.19 -16.42 5.65
CA ASN A 127 -8.60 -16.74 5.83
C ASN A 127 -9.41 -15.43 5.79
N PRO A 128 -10.39 -15.26 4.87
CA PRO A 128 -11.17 -14.03 4.76
C PRO A 128 -11.91 -13.63 6.06
N HIS A 129 -12.37 -14.59 6.85
CA HIS A 129 -13.02 -14.32 8.13
C HIS A 129 -12.03 -13.74 9.14
N ALA A 130 -10.86 -14.37 9.29
CA ALA A 130 -9.81 -13.84 10.15
C ALA A 130 -9.34 -12.45 9.70
N GLY A 131 -9.29 -12.19 8.39
CA GLY A 131 -9.01 -10.87 7.85
C GLY A 131 -10.06 -9.83 8.23
N ALA A 132 -11.35 -10.20 8.19
CA ALA A 132 -12.44 -9.33 8.63
C ALA A 132 -12.37 -9.03 10.14
N ASP A 133 -12.03 -10.02 10.96
CA ASP A 133 -11.87 -9.85 12.41
C ASP A 133 -10.71 -8.90 12.73
N HIS A 134 -9.58 -9.04 12.03
CA HIS A 134 -8.45 -8.10 12.15
C HIS A 134 -8.88 -6.68 11.74
N TYR A 135 -9.60 -6.54 10.64
CA TYR A 135 -10.08 -5.23 10.18
C TYR A 135 -11.06 -4.59 11.17
N ALA A 136 -11.98 -5.37 11.75
CA ALA A 136 -12.88 -4.89 12.79
C ALA A 136 -12.11 -4.41 14.03
N LYS A 137 -11.08 -5.16 14.46
CA LYS A 137 -10.23 -4.74 15.58
C LYS A 137 -9.46 -3.45 15.27
N LEU A 138 -8.93 -3.29 14.05
CA LEU A 138 -8.28 -2.03 13.64
C LEU A 138 -9.23 -0.84 13.78
N GLN A 139 -10.49 -0.99 13.35
CA GLN A 139 -11.51 0.06 13.50
C GLN A 139 -11.81 0.37 14.97
N GLU A 140 -11.96 -0.65 15.83
CA GLU A 140 -12.17 -0.49 17.28
C GLU A 140 -11.03 0.32 17.92
N LEU A 141 -9.80 0.10 17.47
CA LEU A 141 -8.61 0.79 17.96
C LEU A 141 -8.40 2.18 17.33
N GLY A 142 -9.29 2.62 16.44
CA GLY A 142 -9.15 3.90 15.74
C GLY A 142 -8.00 3.94 14.73
N ILE A 143 -7.51 2.78 14.30
CA ILE A 143 -6.44 2.65 13.30
C ILE A 143 -7.06 2.71 11.91
N ARG A 144 -6.45 3.50 11.02
CA ARG A 144 -6.95 3.76 9.67
C ARG A 144 -5.90 3.42 8.63
N ALA A 145 -6.28 3.44 7.35
CA ALA A 145 -5.29 3.46 6.27
C ALA A 145 -4.50 4.77 6.29
N ALA A 146 -3.21 4.70 5.94
CA ALA A 146 -2.38 5.88 5.77
C ALA A 146 -2.90 6.79 4.64
N ALA A 147 -2.47 8.05 4.65
CA ALA A 147 -2.75 8.96 3.55
C ALA A 147 -2.09 8.45 2.25
N LEU A 148 -2.63 8.79 1.08
CA LEU A 148 -2.05 8.34 -0.19
C LEU A 148 -0.61 8.84 -0.35
N HIS A 149 0.33 7.92 -0.43
CA HIS A 149 1.75 8.19 -0.60
C HIS A 149 2.43 7.00 -1.27
N CYS A 150 3.60 7.21 -1.87
CA CYS A 150 4.48 6.13 -2.30
C CYS A 150 5.91 6.53 -1.99
N ARG A 151 6.62 5.71 -1.22
CA ARG A 151 7.90 6.07 -0.58
C ARG A 151 7.76 7.40 0.18
N ASP A 152 8.68 8.33 -0.06
CA ASP A 152 8.68 9.69 0.50
C ASP A 152 7.74 10.67 -0.25
N TYR A 153 7.11 10.24 -1.35
CA TYR A 153 6.19 11.09 -2.13
C TYR A 153 4.77 11.02 -1.58
N HIS A 154 4.31 12.10 -0.96
CA HIS A 154 2.92 12.25 -0.52
C HIS A 154 2.05 12.93 -1.58
N LEU A 155 0.92 12.31 -1.94
CA LEU A 155 0.05 12.85 -2.98
C LEU A 155 -0.61 14.15 -2.50
N PRO A 156 -0.50 15.27 -3.25
CA PRO A 156 -1.11 16.52 -2.85
C PRO A 156 -2.64 16.42 -2.75
N LYS A 157 -3.22 16.90 -1.65
CA LYS A 157 -4.69 16.90 -1.44
C LYS A 157 -5.46 17.56 -2.60
N ARG A 158 -4.86 18.55 -3.27
CA ARG A 158 -5.44 19.20 -4.45
C ARG A 158 -5.64 18.19 -5.59
N VAL A 159 -4.63 17.40 -5.90
CA VAL A 159 -4.66 16.40 -6.98
C VAL A 159 -5.67 15.31 -6.65
N ILE A 160 -5.70 14.83 -5.40
CA ILE A 160 -6.71 13.84 -4.96
C ILE A 160 -8.14 14.36 -5.15
N ARG A 161 -8.40 15.64 -4.78
CA ARG A 161 -9.71 16.27 -5.01
C ARG A 161 -10.03 16.44 -6.50
N SER A 162 -9.06 16.87 -7.30
CA SER A 162 -9.17 17.03 -8.76
C SER A 162 -9.56 15.70 -9.43
N PHE A 163 -8.83 14.64 -9.10
CA PHE A 163 -9.09 13.28 -9.57
C PHE A 163 -10.49 12.81 -9.17
N ARG A 164 -10.87 12.95 -7.89
CA ARG A 164 -12.21 12.56 -7.41
C ARG A 164 -13.32 13.33 -8.12
N TYR A 165 -13.12 14.62 -8.40
CA TYR A 165 -14.10 15.41 -9.14
C TYR A 165 -14.27 14.93 -10.59
N ARG A 166 -13.16 14.52 -11.23
CA ARG A 166 -13.16 14.06 -12.63
C ARG A 166 -13.65 12.62 -12.80
N PHE A 167 -13.30 11.72 -11.86
CA PHE A 167 -13.42 10.27 -12.03
C PHE A 167 -14.15 9.55 -10.89
N GLY A 168 -14.37 10.21 -9.75
CA GLY A 168 -15.19 9.67 -8.66
C GLY A 168 -16.65 9.75 -9.08
N GLY A 169 -17.19 8.64 -9.59
CA GLY A 169 -18.61 8.53 -9.98
C GLY A 169 -19.56 9.12 -8.94
N LYS A 170 -20.70 9.65 -9.41
CA LYS A 170 -21.77 10.14 -8.54
C LYS A 170 -22.43 9.01 -7.75
#